data_AF-G5B2T6-F1
#
_entry.id   AF-G5B2T6-F1
#
_cell.length_a   1.000
_cell.length_b   1.000
_cell.length_c   1.000
_cell.angle_alpha   90.00
_cell.angle_beta   90.00
_cell.angle_gamma   90.00
#
_symmetry.space_group_name_H-M   'P 1'
#
loop_
_entity.id
_entity.type
_entity.pdbx_description
1 polymer ?
#
loop_
_entity_poly.entity_id
_entity_poly.type
_entity_poly.pdbx_seq_one_letter_code
_entity_poly.pdbx_strand_id
1 'polypeptide(L)' 'ATMERKVTCVLALVLVLVLTTQAEGQADNCNVAPKQRNNCGFSGITREQCEDRGCCFNDKVHGVPWCFH' A
#
# COMPACT_ATOMS: atom_id res chain seq x y z
N ALA A 1 -35.78 23.73 -10.85
CA ALA A 1 -34.83 22.62 -11.11
C ALA A 1 -33.48 22.86 -10.42
N THR A 2 -33.49 23.09 -9.10
CA THR A 2 -32.31 23.60 -8.35
C THR A 2 -31.86 22.65 -7.24
N MET A 3 -32.69 21.66 -6.90
CA MET A 3 -32.41 20.64 -5.88
C MET A 3 -31.56 19.51 -6.45
N GLU A 4 -31.87 19.07 -7.67
CA GLU A 4 -31.19 17.97 -8.36
C GLU A 4 -29.71 18.29 -8.62
N ARG A 5 -29.40 19.50 -9.08
CA ARG A 5 -28.01 19.94 -9.34
C ARG A 5 -27.17 19.99 -8.06
N LYS A 6 -27.76 20.38 -6.92
CA LYS A 6 -27.09 20.38 -5.62
C LYS A 6 -26.82 18.95 -5.16
N VAL A 7 -27.80 18.06 -5.31
CA VAL A 7 -27.68 16.63 -4.99
C VAL A 7 -26.61 15.96 -5.85
N THR A 8 -26.59 16.22 -7.16
CA THR A 8 -25.56 15.70 -8.07
C THR A 8 -24.17 16.23 -7.70
N CYS A 9 -24.03 17.51 -7.36
CA CYS A 9 -22.75 18.07 -6.92
C CYS A 9 -22.27 17.43 -5.60
N VAL A 10 -23.16 17.25 -4.62
CA VAL A 10 -22.81 16.62 -3.35
C VAL A 10 -22.40 15.16 -3.55
N LEU A 11 -23.13 14.40 -4.37
CA LEU A 11 -22.78 13.01 -4.69
C LEU A 11 -21.43 12.90 -5.41
N ALA A 12 -21.17 13.77 -6.38
CA ALA A 12 -19.89 13.81 -7.08
C ALA A 12 -18.72 14.16 -6.14
N LEU A 13 -18.91 15.12 -5.22
CA LEU A 13 -17.88 15.48 -4.23
C LEU A 13 -17.59 14.32 -3.26
N VAL A 14 -18.61 13.61 -2.80
CA VAL A 14 -18.46 12.45 -1.92
C VAL A 14 -17.71 11.32 -2.63
N LEU A 15 -18.03 11.02 -3.89
CA LEU A 15 -17.34 10.01 -4.70
C LEU A 15 -15.85 10.34 -4.89
N VAL A 16 -15.51 11.60 -5.15
CA VAL A 16 -14.12 12.06 -5.27
C VAL A 16 -13.36 11.90 -3.95
N LEU A 17 -13.98 12.26 -2.82
CA LEU A 17 -13.36 12.10 -1.49
C LEU A 17 -13.05 10.64 -1.16
N VAL A 18 -13.95 9.71 -1.48
CA VAL A 18 -13.75 8.27 -1.26
C VAL A 18 -12.65 7.68 -2.15
N LEU A 19 -12.49 8.18 -3.38
CA LEU A 19 -11.42 7.75 -4.27
C LEU A 19 -10.04 8.25 -3.81
N THR A 20 -9.97 9.42 -3.16
CA THR A 20 -8.71 9.98 -2.66
C THR A 20 -8.18 9.29 -1.39
N THR A 21 -8.98 8.48 -0.70
CA THR A 21 -8.57 7.80 0.53
C THR A 21 -7.88 6.45 0.33
N GLN A 22 -7.83 5.92 -0.90
CA GLN A 22 -7.12 4.65 -1.19
C GLN A 22 -5.66 4.92 -1.58
N ALA A 23 -4.89 5.43 -0.62
CA ALA A 23 -3.45 5.24 -0.60
C ALA A 23 -3.18 4.09 0.36
N GLU A 24 -3.58 2.87 -0.02
CA GLU A 24 -3.25 1.67 0.73
C GLU A 24 -1.77 1.38 0.51
N GLY A 25 -0.91 2.05 1.28
CA GLY A 25 0.36 1.50 1.69
C GLY A 25 0.06 0.27 2.53
N GLN A 26 -0.26 -0.83 1.85
CA GLN A 26 -0.70 -2.09 2.44
C GLN A 26 0.50 -2.78 3.10
N ALA A 27 0.89 -2.26 4.26
CA ALA A 27 1.80 -2.91 5.20
C ALA A 27 0.97 -3.70 6.25
N ASP A 28 -0.08 -4.38 5.81
CA ASP A 28 -0.93 -5.16 6.70
C ASP A 28 -0.30 -6.54 6.94
N ASN A 29 0.51 -6.58 7.99
CA ASN A 29 1.13 -7.74 8.65
C ASN A 29 2.47 -8.26 8.06
N CYS A 30 3.59 -7.69 8.53
CA CYS A 30 4.95 -8.15 8.25
C CYS A 30 5.33 -9.54 8.82
N ASN A 31 4.39 -10.25 9.45
CA ASN A 31 4.62 -11.59 9.98
C ASN A 31 4.36 -12.66 8.91
N VAL A 32 5.20 -12.66 7.87
CA VAL A 32 5.15 -13.62 6.77
C VAL A 32 6.30 -14.61 6.90
N ALA A 33 6.01 -15.91 6.82
CA ALA A 33 7.03 -16.95 6.86
C ALA A 33 8.05 -16.71 5.73
N PRO A 34 9.38 -16.83 5.97
CA PRO A 34 10.41 -16.45 5.00
C PRO A 34 10.24 -17.02 3.59
N LYS A 35 9.78 -18.27 3.48
CA LYS A 35 9.55 -18.96 2.19
C LYS A 35 8.27 -18.55 1.46
N GLN A 36 7.36 -17.85 2.14
CA GLN A 36 6.10 -17.35 1.59
C GLN A 36 6.15 -15.86 1.26
N ARG A 37 7.29 -15.21 1.50
CA ARG A 37 7.50 -13.79 1.20
C ARG A 37 7.40 -13.53 -0.30
N ASN A 38 6.52 -12.62 -0.69
CA ASN A 38 6.43 -12.12 -2.05
C ASN A 38 7.39 -10.94 -2.20
N ASN A 39 8.33 -11.00 -3.16
CA ASN A 39 9.33 -9.95 -3.32
C ASN A 39 8.68 -8.61 -3.69
N CYS A 40 8.99 -7.56 -2.93
CA CYS A 40 8.55 -6.17 -3.18
C CYS A 40 9.72 -5.24 -3.59
N GLY A 41 10.94 -5.77 -3.73
CA GLY A 41 12.12 -4.96 -4.01
C GLY A 41 13.12 -5.58 -4.98
N PHE A 42 14.34 -5.06 -4.92
CA PHE A 42 15.49 -5.52 -5.70
C PHE A 42 16.65 -5.91 -4.79
N SER A 43 17.63 -6.65 -5.32
CA SER A 43 18.82 -7.05 -4.57
C SER A 43 19.59 -5.82 -4.06
N GLY A 44 19.87 -5.78 -2.75
CA GLY A 44 20.57 -4.66 -2.12
C GLY A 44 19.68 -3.44 -1.81
N ILE A 45 18.35 -3.55 -1.94
CA ILE A 45 17.41 -2.53 -1.46
C ILE A 45 17.65 -2.23 0.03
N THR A 46 17.63 -0.96 0.41
CA THR A 46 17.73 -0.57 1.83
C THR A 46 16.41 -0.77 2.56
N ARG A 47 16.44 -0.74 3.89
CA ARG A 47 15.23 -0.77 4.72
C ARG A 47 14.29 0.36 4.35
N GLU A 48 14.82 1.58 4.29
CA GLU A 48 14.05 2.80 4.02
C GLU A 48 13.40 2.74 2.64
N GLN A 49 14.14 2.30 1.61
CA GLN A 49 13.61 2.13 0.26
C GLN A 49 12.50 1.08 0.14
N CYS A 50 12.51 0.07 1.02
CA CYS A 50 11.48 -0.95 1.07
C CYS A 50 10.23 -0.45 1.81
N GLU A 51 10.43 0.19 2.96
CA GLU A 51 9.35 0.75 3.79
C GLU A 51 8.65 1.93 3.07
N ASP A 52 9.38 2.76 2.32
CA ASP A 52 8.82 3.81 1.44
C ASP A 52 7.94 3.25 0.31
N ARG A 53 8.14 1.99 -0.08
CA ARG A 53 7.26 1.28 -1.03
C ARG A 53 6.00 0.72 -0.36
N GLY A 54 5.84 0.90 0.95
CA GLY A 54 4.76 0.32 1.73
C GLY A 54 4.94 -1.17 2.02
N CYS A 55 6.19 -1.66 2.04
CA CYS A 55 6.52 -3.07 2.23
C CYS A 55 7.33 -3.31 3.51
N CYS A 56 7.43 -4.58 3.89
CA CYS A 56 8.14 -5.04 5.07
C CYS A 56 9.60 -5.37 4.76
N PHE A 57 10.52 -4.96 5.64
CA PHE A 57 11.94 -5.28 5.51
C PHE A 57 12.46 -6.18 6.64
N ASN A 58 13.01 -7.34 6.27
CA ASN A 58 13.69 -8.26 7.19
C ASN A 58 14.82 -9.04 6.49
N ASP A 59 16.06 -8.71 6.87
CA ASP A 59 17.32 -9.25 6.37
C ASP A 59 17.90 -10.41 7.20
N LYS A 60 17.16 -10.89 8.22
CA LYS A 60 17.65 -11.93 9.15
C LYS A 60 17.76 -13.33 8.54
N VAL A 61 17.13 -13.56 7.39
CA VAL A 61 17.09 -14.86 6.73
C VAL A 61 17.66 -14.73 5.32
N HIS A 62 18.64 -15.57 4.98
CA HIS A 62 19.27 -15.61 3.66
C HIS A 62 18.46 -16.45 2.67
N GLY A 63 18.65 -16.18 1.38
CA GLY A 63 18.03 -16.96 0.30
C GLY A 63 16.54 -16.69 0.09
N VAL A 64 16.01 -15.63 0.70
CA VAL A 64 14.61 -15.19 0.58
C VAL A 64 14.57 -13.68 0.35
N PRO A 65 13.45 -13.13 -0.15
CA PRO A 65 13.29 -11.68 -0.26
C PRO A 65 13.42 -10.99 1.11
N TRP A 66 14.27 -9.96 1.16
CA TRP A 66 14.40 -9.10 2.34
C TRP A 66 13.35 -8.00 2.36
N CYS A 67 12.95 -7.51 1.18
CA CYS A 67 11.81 -6.63 1.01
C CYS A 67 10.61 -7.43 0.49
N PHE A 68 9.52 -7.45 1.25
CA PHE A 68 8.36 -8.29 0.94
C PHE A 68 7.06 -7.64 1.37
N HIS A 69 5.96 -8.08 0.76
CA HIS A 69 4.62 -7.89 1.30
C HIS A 69 4.36 -8.94 2.39
#